data_AF-M7TEJ8-F1
#
_entry.id   AF-M7TEJ8-F1
#
_cell.length_a   1.000
_cell.length_b   1.000
_cell.length_c   1.000
_cell.angle_alpha   90.00
_cell.angle_beta   90.00
_cell.angle_gamma   90.00
#
_symmetry.space_group_name_H-M   'P 1'
#
loop_
_entity.id
_entity.type
_entity.pdbx_description
1 polymer ?
#
loop_
_entity_poly.entity_id
_entity_poly.type
_entity_poly.pdbx_seq_one_letter_code
_entity_poly.pdbx_strand_id
1 'polypeptide(L)'
;MFGVTSRVFPVPMMVAPALLNGFLAWRVPGAGGRLRAVYAAIAVATLSIMPWTLVALMPINRMLEARSAKYDVDLLKEKREGEDELVETLQDRETTHALVDQWGVRNLYRSAVSLLAGCAGLYAALV
;
A
#
# COMPACT_ATOMS: atom_id res chain seq x y z
N MET A 1 13.32 8.29 -15.70
CA MET A 1 14.08 7.85 -14.50
C MET A 1 13.25 7.06 -13.48
N PHE A 2 11.92 7.23 -13.38
CA PHE A 2 11.09 6.47 -12.42
C PHE A 2 10.91 4.96 -12.72
N GLY A 3 11.14 4.51 -13.96
CA GLY A 3 10.84 3.13 -14.38
C GLY A 3 11.82 2.04 -13.90
N VAL A 4 13.06 2.40 -13.53
CA VAL A 4 14.04 1.45 -12.99
C VAL A 4 13.86 1.32 -11.47
N THR A 5 13.67 2.45 -10.80
CA THR A 5 13.45 2.51 -9.34
C THR A 5 12.16 1.78 -8.93
N SER A 6 11.09 1.87 -9.74
CA SER A 6 9.83 1.18 -9.47
C SER A 6 9.90 -0.35 -9.59
N ARG A 7 10.90 -0.89 -10.30
CA ARG A 7 11.05 -2.34 -10.52
C ARG A 7 11.99 -3.01 -9.53
N VAL A 8 13.01 -2.30 -9.05
CA VAL A 8 14.10 -2.91 -8.27
C VAL A 8 13.94 -2.71 -6.76
N PHE A 9 13.38 -1.58 -6.31
CA PHE A 9 13.34 -1.23 -4.88
C PHE A 9 12.17 -1.77 -4.04
N PRO A 10 10.95 -2.02 -4.56
CA PRO A 10 9.83 -2.31 -3.66
C PRO A 10 9.96 -3.67 -2.99
N VAL A 11 10.55 -4.67 -3.68
CA VAL A 11 10.70 -6.02 -3.13
C VAL A 11 11.77 -6.09 -2.04
N PRO A 12 13.01 -5.59 -2.24
CA PRO A 12 14.02 -5.61 -1.19
C PRO A 12 13.62 -4.78 0.04
N MET A 13 12.98 -3.61 -0.14
CA MET A 13 12.52 -2.79 0.97
C MET A 13 11.43 -3.46 1.82
N MET A 14 10.62 -4.33 1.25
CA MET A 14 9.57 -5.04 1.99
C MET A 14 10.04 -6.34 2.63
N VAL A 15 10.91 -7.08 1.94
CA VAL A 15 11.35 -8.40 2.39
C VAL A 15 12.44 -8.29 3.45
N ALA A 16 13.36 -7.32 3.33
CA ALA A 16 14.48 -7.20 4.26
C ALA A 16 14.05 -6.99 5.73
N PRO A 17 13.07 -6.11 6.06
CA PRO A 17 12.62 -5.95 7.45
C PRO A 17 11.96 -7.22 7.99
N ALA A 18 11.20 -7.94 7.17
CA ALA A 18 10.58 -9.21 7.59
C ALA A 18 11.63 -10.28 7.91
N LEU A 19 12.63 -10.43 7.05
CA LEU A 19 13.74 -11.37 7.27
C LEU A 19 14.56 -11.01 8.51
N LEU A 20 14.84 -9.72 8.72
CA LEU A 20 15.58 -9.24 9.87
C LEU A 20 14.84 -9.54 11.18
N ASN A 21 13.54 -9.25 11.24
CA ASN A 21 12.73 -9.56 12.42
C ASN A 21 12.56 -11.07 12.63
N GLY A 22 12.42 -11.85 11.56
CA GLY A 22 12.41 -13.32 11.64
C GLY A 22 13.73 -13.89 12.18
N PHE A 23 14.86 -13.33 11.74
CA PHE A 23 16.17 -13.69 12.26
C PHE A 23 16.31 -13.34 13.76
N LEU A 24 15.86 -12.15 14.18
CA LEU A 24 15.86 -11.76 15.60
C LEU A 24 14.98 -12.68 16.45
N ALA A 25 13.80 -13.07 15.96
CA ALA A 25 12.93 -14.03 16.66
C ALA A 25 13.64 -15.37 16.96
N TRP A 26 14.50 -15.83 16.04
CA TRP A 26 15.28 -17.06 16.20
C TRP A 26 16.55 -16.86 17.03
N ARG A 27 17.27 -15.75 16.82
CA ARG A 27 18.64 -15.56 17.30
C ARG A 27 18.73 -15.05 18.73
N VAL A 28 17.75 -14.28 19.24
CA VAL A 28 17.85 -13.63 20.55
C VAL A 28 17.91 -14.70 21.67
N PRO A 29 19.08 -14.88 22.33
CA PRO A 29 19.24 -15.80 23.44
C PRO A 29 18.74 -15.12 24.73
N GLY A 30 17.88 -15.78 25.50
CA GLY A 30 17.37 -15.24 26.78
C GLY A 30 16.10 -14.39 26.68
N ALA A 31 15.66 -14.01 25.47
CA ALA A 31 14.34 -13.45 25.25
C ALA A 31 13.27 -14.48 25.65
N GLY A 32 12.48 -14.18 26.69
CA GLY A 32 11.32 -15.00 27.03
C GLY A 32 10.41 -15.21 25.82
N GLY A 33 9.59 -16.27 25.82
CA GLY A 33 8.75 -16.65 24.67
C GLY A 33 7.90 -15.51 24.08
N ARG A 34 7.57 -14.49 24.89
CA ARG A 34 6.85 -13.28 24.46
C ARG A 34 7.64 -12.42 23.46
N LEU A 35 8.92 -12.16 23.70
CA LEU A 35 9.76 -11.34 22.81
C LEU A 35 9.93 -12.00 21.44
N ARG A 36 10.12 -13.33 21.43
CA ARG A 36 10.15 -14.11 20.18
C ARG A 36 8.82 -14.05 19.43
N ALA A 37 7.70 -14.13 20.14
CA ALA A 37 6.38 -13.99 19.54
C ALA A 37 6.16 -12.59 18.93
N VAL A 38 6.66 -11.53 19.57
CA VAL A 38 6.59 -10.15 19.03
C VAL A 38 7.36 -10.03 17.72
N TYR A 39 8.63 -10.46 17.69
CA TYR A 39 9.43 -10.40 16.45
C TYR A 39 8.85 -11.26 15.33
N ALA A 40 8.32 -12.45 15.66
CA ALA A 40 7.62 -13.29 14.69
C ALA A 40 6.34 -12.63 14.16
N ALA A 41 5.53 -12.01 15.02
CA ALA A 41 4.33 -11.28 14.62
C ALA A 41 4.67 -10.09 13.71
N ILE A 42 5.74 -9.35 14.00
CA ILE A 42 6.22 -8.24 13.15
C ILE A 42 6.64 -8.77 11.77
N ALA A 43 7.37 -9.88 11.72
CA ALA A 43 7.81 -10.49 10.46
C ALA A 43 6.61 -10.90 9.60
N VAL A 44 5.61 -11.56 10.19
CA VAL A 44 4.39 -11.98 9.51
C VAL A 44 3.57 -10.77 9.04
N ALA A 45 3.40 -9.76 9.89
CA ALA A 45 2.66 -8.54 9.54
C ALA A 45 3.33 -7.77 8.40
N THR A 46 4.67 -7.75 8.36
CA THR A 46 5.40 -7.11 7.26
C THR A 46 5.24 -7.91 5.96
N LEU A 47 5.26 -9.24 6.02
CA LEU A 47 5.01 -10.11 4.87
C LEU A 47 3.58 -10.02 4.35
N SER A 48 2.58 -9.79 5.23
CA SER A 48 1.18 -9.68 4.84
C SER A 48 0.88 -8.45 3.99
N ILE A 49 1.79 -7.47 3.94
CA ILE A 49 1.65 -6.30 3.06
C ILE A 49 1.62 -6.72 1.57
N MET A 50 2.41 -7.72 1.19
CA MET A 50 2.49 -8.17 -0.20
C MET A 50 1.16 -8.77 -0.70
N PRO A 51 0.56 -9.80 -0.04
CA PRO A 51 -0.75 -10.31 -0.45
C PRO A 51 -1.85 -9.25 -0.29
N TRP A 52 -1.80 -8.37 0.71
CA TRP A 52 -2.74 -7.24 0.82
C TRP A 52 -2.70 -6.33 -0.41
N THR A 53 -1.50 -5.99 -0.88
CA THR A 53 -1.31 -5.13 -2.05
C THR A 53 -1.87 -5.79 -3.31
N LEU A 54 -1.62 -7.09 -3.49
CA LEU A 54 -2.10 -7.83 -4.66
C LEU A 54 -3.63 -7.99 -4.68
N VAL A 55 -4.24 -8.28 -3.52
CA VAL A 55 -5.67 -8.62 -3.45
C VAL A 55 -6.54 -7.37 -3.27
N ALA A 56 -6.19 -6.47 -2.35
CA ALA A 56 -7.05 -5.35 -1.97
C ALA A 56 -6.78 -4.07 -2.77
N LEU A 57 -5.53 -3.88 -3.22
CA LEU A 57 -5.08 -2.63 -3.84
C LEU A 57 -4.99 -2.71 -5.37
N MET A 58 -4.53 -3.84 -5.93
CA MET A 58 -4.40 -4.01 -7.38
C MET A 58 -5.69 -3.76 -8.17
N PRO A 59 -6.88 -4.23 -7.73
CA PRO A 59 -8.12 -3.95 -8.45
C PRO A 59 -8.43 -2.45 -8.53
N ILE A 60 -8.22 -1.71 -7.44
CA ILE A 60 -8.44 -0.26 -7.43
C ILE A 60 -7.41 0.46 -8.30
N ASN A 61 -6.14 0.05 -8.26
CA ASN A 61 -5.12 0.63 -9.13
C ASN A 61 -5.51 0.48 -10.61
N ARG A 62 -6.02 -0.69 -11.02
CA ARG A 62 -6.53 -0.89 -12.39
C ARG A 62 -7.73 -0.01 -12.71
N MET A 63 -8.64 0.21 -11.76
CA MET A 63 -9.79 1.10 -11.96
C MET A 63 -9.35 2.56 -12.09
N LEU A 64 -8.37 3.00 -11.29
CA LEU A 64 -7.79 4.34 -11.37
C LEU A 64 -7.04 4.55 -12.68
N GLU A 65 -6.25 3.56 -13.12
CA GLU A 65 -5.54 3.58 -14.41
C GLU A 65 -6.52 3.64 -15.60
N ALA A 66 -7.61 2.86 -15.55
CA ALA A 66 -8.64 2.89 -16.58
C ALA A 66 -9.35 4.26 -16.62
N ARG A 67 -9.65 4.85 -15.45
CA ARG A 67 -10.26 6.19 -15.37
C ARG A 67 -9.31 7.29 -15.81
N SER A 68 -8.04 7.25 -15.43
CA SER A 68 -7.06 8.24 -15.89
C SER A 68 -6.92 8.21 -17.41
N ALA A 69 -6.90 7.01 -18.01
CA ALA A 69 -6.89 6.88 -19.46
C ALA A 69 -8.16 7.43 -20.12
N LYS A 70 -9.33 7.28 -19.49
CA LYS A 70 -10.59 7.87 -19.97
C LYS A 70 -10.54 9.40 -19.90
N TYR A 71 -10.12 9.99 -18.78
CA TYR A 71 -9.96 11.44 -18.63
C TYR A 71 -8.99 12.04 -19.64
N ASP A 72 -7.86 11.39 -19.92
CA ASP A 72 -6.91 11.85 -20.95
C ASP A 72 -7.55 11.90 -22.35
N VAL A 73 -8.45 10.97 -22.66
CA VAL A 73 -9.18 10.94 -23.94
C VAL A 73 -10.30 11.98 -23.97
N ASP A 74 -11.02 12.15 -22.86
CA ASP A 74 -12.14 13.09 -22.77
C ASP A 74 -11.66 14.55 -22.75
N LEU A 75 -10.54 14.86 -22.09
CA LEU A 75 -9.87 16.18 -22.19
C LEU A 75 -9.50 16.57 -23.64
N LEU A 76 -9.26 15.59 -24.51
CA LEU A 76 -9.02 15.83 -25.93
C LEU A 76 -10.31 16.07 -26.71
N LYS A 77 -11.47 15.60 -26.22
CA LYS A 77 -12.80 15.70 -26.83
C LYS A 77 -13.61 16.90 -26.34
N GLU A 78 -13.54 17.24 -25.05
CA GLU A 78 -14.24 18.37 -24.38
C GLU A 78 -13.92 19.73 -25.04
N LYS A 79 -12.82 19.82 -25.79
CA LYS A 79 -12.53 20.95 -26.69
C LYS A 79 -13.55 21.16 -27.82
N ARG A 80 -14.58 20.31 -27.95
CA ARG A 80 -15.41 20.24 -29.15
C ARG A 80 -16.93 20.35 -28.94
N GLU A 81 -17.52 19.97 -27.80
CA GLU A 81 -18.98 19.92 -27.62
C GLU A 81 -19.40 20.32 -26.19
N GLY A 82 -20.65 20.79 -26.00
CA GLY A 82 -21.09 21.47 -24.78
C GLY A 82 -22.47 21.03 -24.25
N GLU A 83 -22.66 21.30 -22.96
CA GLU A 83 -23.84 21.14 -22.08
C GLU A 83 -24.26 19.73 -21.65
N ASP A 84 -24.41 18.73 -22.53
CA ASP A 84 -24.75 17.36 -22.08
C ASP A 84 -23.56 16.66 -21.36
N GLU A 85 -22.33 17.08 -21.66
CA GLU A 85 -21.09 16.60 -21.04
C GLU A 85 -20.99 16.99 -19.55
N LEU A 86 -21.66 18.06 -19.12
CA LEU A 86 -21.55 18.60 -17.75
C LEU A 86 -22.20 17.71 -16.69
N VAL A 87 -23.32 17.05 -17.01
CA VAL A 87 -24.00 16.16 -16.04
C VAL A 87 -23.24 14.84 -15.89
N GLU A 88 -22.73 14.29 -16.99
CA GLU A 88 -21.92 13.07 -16.98
C GLU A 88 -20.58 13.30 -16.24
N THR A 89 -19.94 14.45 -16.43
CA THR A 89 -18.68 14.79 -15.73
C THR A 89 -18.88 14.97 -14.22
N LEU A 90 -20.00 15.51 -13.75
CA LEU A 90 -20.26 15.65 -12.31
C LEU A 90 -20.46 14.29 -11.63
N GLN A 91 -21.23 13.40 -12.24
CA GLN A 91 -21.46 12.04 -11.71
C GLN A 91 -20.17 11.20 -11.75
N ASP A 92 -19.36 11.33 -12.79
CA ASP A 92 -18.08 10.64 -12.89
C ASP A 92 -17.06 11.18 -11.87
N ARG A 93 -17.07 12.49 -11.61
CA ARG A 93 -16.22 13.12 -10.58
C ARG A 93 -16.54 12.64 -9.17
N GLU A 94 -17.82 12.53 -8.81
CA GLU A 94 -18.25 12.03 -7.50
C GLU A 94 -17.81 10.56 -7.29
N THR A 95 -17.93 9.73 -8.33
CA THR A 95 -17.46 8.34 -8.27
C THR A 95 -15.92 8.23 -8.26
N THR A 96 -15.20 9.17 -8.88
CA THR A 96 -13.74 9.23 -8.82
C THR A 96 -13.24 9.59 -7.41
N HIS A 97 -13.89 10.55 -6.74
CA HIS A 97 -13.58 10.87 -5.34
C HIS A 97 -13.75 9.65 -4.43
N ALA A 98 -14.87 8.92 -4.55
CA ALA A 98 -15.10 7.70 -3.79
C ALA A 98 -14.02 6.63 -4.04
N LEU A 99 -13.54 6.50 -5.28
CA LEU A 99 -12.49 5.54 -5.62
C LEU A 99 -11.12 5.93 -5.03
N VAL A 100 -10.78 7.21 -5.04
CA VAL A 100 -9.56 7.75 -4.42
C VAL A 100 -9.60 7.61 -2.90
N ASP A 101 -10.76 7.85 -2.27
CA ASP A 101 -10.93 7.65 -0.83
C ASP A 101 -10.74 6.19 -0.44
N GLN A 102 -11.33 5.26 -1.20
CA GLN A 102 -11.12 3.82 -1.00
C GLN A 102 -9.66 3.42 -1.18
N TRP A 103 -8.98 3.97 -2.19
CA TRP A 103 -7.55 3.76 -2.40
C TRP A 103 -6.74 4.25 -1.20
N GLY A 104 -7.03 5.46 -0.71
CA GLY A 104 -6.35 6.08 0.42
C GLY A 104 -6.51 5.24 1.70
N VAL A 105 -7.75 4.87 2.04
CA VAL A 105 -8.04 4.05 3.22
C VAL A 105 -7.34 2.69 3.16
N ARG A 106 -7.29 2.04 2.00
CA ARG A 106 -6.61 0.74 1.87
C ARG A 106 -5.10 0.85 1.85
N ASN A 107 -4.54 1.97 1.41
CA ASN A 107 -3.10 2.25 1.52
C ASN A 107 -2.67 2.55 2.96
N LEU A 108 -3.57 3.07 3.78
CA LEU A 108 -3.31 3.33 5.20
C LEU A 108 -2.82 2.08 5.94
N TYR A 109 -3.28 0.90 5.53
CA TYR A 109 -2.83 -0.39 6.06
C TYR A 109 -1.30 -0.52 6.03
N ARG A 110 -0.65 -0.18 4.90
CA ARG A 110 0.81 -0.33 4.75
C ARG A 110 1.56 0.55 5.73
N SER A 111 1.11 1.79 5.89
CA SER A 111 1.68 2.77 6.81
C SER A 111 1.44 2.36 8.27
N ALA A 112 0.23 1.92 8.60
CA ALA A 112 -0.13 1.48 9.95
C ALA A 112 0.68 0.24 10.37
N VAL A 113 0.78 -0.76 9.51
CA VAL A 113 1.59 -1.97 9.76
C VAL A 113 3.05 -1.60 9.98
N SER A 114 3.62 -0.73 9.13
CA SER A 114 5.02 -0.31 9.24
C SER A 114 5.29 0.47 10.54
N LEU A 115 4.36 1.36 10.92
CA LEU A 115 4.45 2.12 12.18
C LEU A 115 4.38 1.19 13.39
N LEU A 116 3.39 0.29 13.43
CA LEU A 116 3.21 -0.65 14.53
C LEU A 116 4.40 -1.62 14.64
N ALA A 117 4.92 -2.10 13.51
CA ALA A 117 6.13 -2.92 13.46
C ALA A 117 7.34 -2.18 14.03
N GLY A 118 7.53 -0.91 13.66
CA GLY A 118 8.60 -0.06 14.20
C GLY A 118 8.48 0.17 15.70
N CYS A 119 7.29 0.54 16.18
CA CYS A 119 7.02 0.76 17.60
C CYS A 119 7.24 -0.53 18.43
N ALA A 120 6.72 -1.66 17.96
CA ALA A 120 6.84 -2.94 18.65
C ALA A 120 8.29 -3.45 18.64
N GLY A 121 9.01 -3.28 17.53
CA GLY A 121 10.43 -3.65 17.43
C GLY A 121 11.32 -2.79 18.34
N LEU A 122 11.06 -1.48 18.41
CA LEU A 122 11.75 -0.58 19.33
C LEU A 122 11.46 -0.93 20.80
N TYR A 123 10.19 -1.16 21.15
CA TYR A 123 9.81 -1.57 22.50
C TYR A 123 10.49 -2.88 22.90
N ALA A 124 10.46 -3.88 22.01
CA ALA A 124 11.12 -5.17 22.23
C ALA A 124 12.66 -5.05 22.35
N ALA A 125 13.28 -4.02 21.76
CA ALA A 125 14.70 -3.78 21.90
C ALA A 125 15.08 -3.09 23.22
N LEU A 126 14.12 -2.44 23.90
CA LEU A 126 14.33 -1.73 25.16
C LEU A 126 14.01 -2.57 26.41
N VAL A 127 13.37 -3.73 26.25
CA VAL A 127 12.94 -4.63 27.33
C VAL A 127 13.77 -5.91 27.29
#